data_AF-A0A930U792-F1
#
_entry.id   AF-A0A930U792-F1
#
_cell.length_a   1.000
_cell.length_b   1.000
_cell.length_c   1.000
_cell.angle_alpha   90.00
_cell.angle_beta   90.00
_cell.angle_gamma   90.00
#
_symmetry.space_group_name_H-M   'P 1'
#
loop_
_entity.id
_entity.type
_entity.pdbx_description
1 polymer ?
#
loop_
_entity_poly.entity_id
_entity_poly.type
_entity_poly.pdbx_seq_one_letter_code
_entity_poly.pdbx_strand_id
1 'polypeptide(L)' 'MLGLIYKKANNLGYKTAKRRFVLELRELITGIMIVFSGGDPLNVFKT' A
#
# COMPACT_ATOMS: atom_id res chain seq x y z
N MET A 1 -3.56 11.95 -8.32
CA MET A 1 -2.23 12.49 -8.67
C MET A 1 -1.06 11.61 -8.23
N LEU A 2 -1.10 10.95 -7.06
CA LEU A 2 0.01 10.12 -6.54
C LEU A 2 0.58 9.07 -7.53
N GLY A 3 -0.27 8.34 -8.25
CA GLY A 3 0.20 7.35 -9.23
C GLY A 3 0.97 7.97 -10.42
N LEU A 4 0.69 9.22 -10.80
CA LEU A 4 1.42 9.94 -11.85
C LEU A 4 2.77 10.46 -11.35
N ILE A 5 2.85 10.87 -10.08
CA ILE A 5 4.10 11.23 -9.42
C ILE A 5 4.99 10.00 -9.31
N TYR A 6 4.45 8.87 -8.85
CA TYR A 6 5.17 7.58 -8.78
C TYR A 6 5.64 7.13 -10.17
N LYS A 7 4.79 7.27 -11.20
CA LYS A 7 5.16 7.01 -12.60
C LYS A 7 6.38 7.83 -13.03
N LYS A 8 6.35 9.14 -12.76
CA LYS A 8 7.42 10.07 -13.13
C LYS A 8 8.71 9.80 -12.36
N ALA A 9 8.62 9.59 -11.05
CA ALA A 9 9.77 9.31 -10.17
C ALA A 9 10.48 8.00 -10.53
N ASN A 10 9.73 6.98 -10.94
CA ASN A 10 10.28 5.66 -11.29
C ASN A 10 10.50 5.45 -12.79
N ASN A 11 10.23 6.46 -13.63
CA ASN A 11 10.31 6.40 -15.09
C ASN A 11 9.59 5.18 -15.71
N LEU A 12 8.36 4.89 -15.23
CA LEU A 12 7.57 3.73 -15.65
C LEU A 12 6.45 4.09 -16.63
N GLY A 13 5.98 3.10 -17.39
CA GLY A 13 4.69 3.19 -18.08
C GLY A 13 3.51 3.26 -17.09
N TYR A 14 2.41 3.93 -17.45
CA TYR A 14 1.28 4.15 -16.53
C TYR A 14 0.67 2.85 -16.00
N LYS A 15 0.50 1.84 -16.87
CA LYS A 15 -0.06 0.53 -16.49
C LYS A 15 0.80 -0.20 -15.46
N THR A 16 2.12 -0.12 -15.62
CA THR A 16 3.11 -0.73 -14.71
C THR A 16 3.18 0.05 -13.40
N ALA A 17 3.23 1.39 -13.46
CA ALA A 17 3.22 2.26 -12.30
C ALA A 17 1.98 2.02 -11.43
N LYS A 18 0.79 1.93 -12.04
CA LYS A 18 -0.46 1.63 -11.31
C LYS A 18 -0.41 0.27 -10.62
N ARG A 19 0.09 -0.77 -11.28
CA ARG A 19 0.21 -2.12 -10.69
C ARG A 19 1.16 -2.14 -9.50
N ARG A 20 2.37 -1.59 -9.65
CA ARG A 20 3.37 -1.57 -8.56
C ARG A 20 2.91 -0.74 -7.37
N PHE A 21 2.39 0.46 -7.63
CA PHE A 21 1.90 1.34 -6.58
C PHE A 21 0.80 0.68 -5.72
N VAL A 22 -0.14 -0.04 -6.34
CA VAL A 22 -1.19 -0.76 -5.60
C VAL A 22 -0.62 -1.91 -4.76
N LEU A 23 0.43 -2.58 -5.26
CA LEU A 23 1.05 -3.71 -4.57
C LEU A 23 1.84 -3.23 -3.34
N GLU A 24 2.68 -2.21 -3.52
CA GLU A 24 3.42 -1.58 -2.41
C GLU A 24 2.48 -0.97 -1.37
N LEU A 25 1.40 -0.31 -1.81
CA LEU A 25 0.42 0.26 -0.89
C LEU A 25 -0.30 -0.83 -0.09
N ARG A 26 -0.59 -1.99 -0.69
CA ARG A 26 -1.17 -3.14 0.02
C ARG A 26 -0.20 -3.70 1.06
N GLU A 27 1.08 -3.85 0.72
CA GLU A 27 2.09 -4.32 1.67
C GLU A 27 2.25 -3.35 2.85
N LEU A 28 2.27 -2.04 2.57
CA LEU A 28 2.29 -1.01 3.60
C LEU A 28 1.08 -1.12 4.53
N ILE A 29 -0.13 -1.20 3.97
CA ILE A 29 -1.36 -1.36 4.75
C ILE A 29 -1.30 -2.62 5.60
N THR A 30 -0.87 -3.76 5.04
CA THR A 30 -0.73 -5.01 5.79
C THR A 30 0.26 -4.87 6.94
N GLY A 31 1.42 -4.23 6.72
CA GLY A 31 2.40 -3.98 7.78
C GLY A 31 1.84 -3.11 8.90
N ILE A 32 1.14 -2.03 8.54
CA ILE A 32 0.44 -1.17 9.50
C ILE A 32 -0.59 -2.00 10.28
N MET A 33 -1.41 -2.80 9.59
CA MET A 33 -2.42 -3.65 10.24
C MET A 33 -1.80 -4.64 11.23
N ILE A 34 -0.65 -5.24 10.91
CA ILE A 34 0.07 -6.15 11.81
C ILE A 34 0.57 -5.41 13.06
N VAL A 35 1.17 -4.23 12.88
CA VAL A 35 1.66 -3.42 14.00
C VAL A 35 0.51 -2.99 14.91
N PHE A 36 -0.62 -2.53 14.35
CA PHE A 36 -1.78 -2.11 15.13
C PHE A 36 -2.53 -3.28 15.79
N SER A 37 -2.54 -4.45 15.16
CA SER A 37 -3.18 -5.66 15.71
C SER A 37 -2.37 -6.33 16.83
N GLY A 38 -1.06 -6.06 16.93
CA GLY A 38 -0.16 -6.82 17.80
C GLY A 38 -0.08 -8.30 17.43
N GLY A 39 -0.41 -8.64 16.17
CA GLY A 39 -0.50 -10.02 15.69
C GLY A 39 -1.90 -10.65 15.73
N ASP A 40 -2.89 -9.99 16.35
CA ASP A 40 -4.29 -10.47 16.35
C ASP A 40 -5.22 -9.50 15.57
N PRO A 41 -5.67 -9.87 14.36
CA PRO A 41 -6.46 -9.00 13.48
C PRO A 41 -7.80 -8.56 14.09
N LEU A 42 -8.31 -9.26 15.10
CA LEU A 42 -9.55 -8.87 15.80
C LEU A 42 -9.37 -7.59 16.64
N ASN A 43 -8.13 -7.21 16.97
CA ASN A 43 -7.88 -6.01 17.76
C ASN A 43 -7.98 -4.70 16.97
N VAL A 44 -7.99 -4.75 15.64
CA VAL A 44 -7.98 -3.55 14.77
C VAL A 44 -9.37 -2.98 14.57
N PHE A 45 -10.39 -3.84 14.50
CA PHE A 45 -11.78 -3.44 14.31
C PHE A 45 -12.57 -3.70 15.59
N LYS A 46 -12.25 -2.95 16.66
CA LYS A 46 -13.10 -2.91 17.84
C LYS A 46 -14.25 -1.93 17.58
N THR A 47 -15.46 -2.49 17.45
CA THR A 47 -16.73 -1.74 17.34
C THR A 47 -17.11 -1.10 18.67
#